data_AF-A0A2H0M560-F1
#
_entry.id   AF-A0A2H0M560-F1
#
_cell.length_a   1.000
_cell.length_b   1.000
_cell.length_c   1.000
_cell.angle_alpha   90.00
_cell.angle_beta   90.00
_cell.angle_gamma   90.00
#
_symmetry.space_group_name_H-M   'P 1'
#
loop_
_entity.id
_entity.type
_entity.pdbx_description
1 polymer ?
#
loop_
_entity_poly.entity_id
_entity_poly.type
_entity_poly.pdbx_seq_one_letter_code
_entity_poly.pdbx_strand_id
1 'polypeptide(L)'
;MDIKNLSIVRQSFANTVFTHKVQEVAAENAGVLALRVKIANISIVSFALLMLILQVANPSNLVFSYLGSGIAAGEIIFLIVQLTFNFEQIALAHKNSALKYMQLRDKYRGLIVDIMNEQISQNIIADRRNSLQAEYQVISDLAPQTGTKEYAEAQRRLHTAGASGGEHYTWSDAEIDQFLPQNLRLSSVPK
;
A
#
# COMPACT_ATOMS: atom_id res chain seq x y z
N MET A 1 17.84 21.49 22.68
CA MET A 1 16.98 20.64 21.82
C MET A 1 15.53 21.16 21.82
N ASP A 2 14.91 21.36 20.64
CA ASP A 2 13.49 21.77 20.53
C ASP A 2 12.55 20.56 20.66
N ILE A 3 12.17 20.27 21.91
CA ILE A 3 11.40 19.06 22.26
C ILE A 3 10.01 19.06 21.62
N LYS A 4 9.37 20.23 21.48
CA LYS A 4 8.01 20.33 20.92
C LYS A 4 8.00 20.05 19.43
N ASN A 5 8.95 20.59 18.68
CA ASN A 5 9.05 20.27 17.26
C ASN A 5 9.51 18.82 17.04
N LEU A 6 10.43 18.32 17.87
CA LEU A 6 10.87 16.92 17.79
C LEU A 6 9.71 15.94 17.97
N SER A 7 8.83 16.15 18.95
CA SER A 7 7.68 15.26 19.18
C SER A 7 6.70 15.26 18.00
N ILE A 8 6.39 16.43 17.44
CA ILE A 8 5.51 16.56 16.26
C ILE A 8 6.14 15.87 15.04
N VAL A 9 7.43 16.10 14.79
CA VAL A 9 8.14 15.48 13.65
C VAL A 9 8.19 13.95 13.81
N ARG A 10 8.41 13.44 15.03
CA ARG A 10 8.36 12.01 15.33
C ARG A 10 6.96 11.40 15.11
N GLN A 11 5.90 12.11 15.48
CA GLN A 11 4.52 11.71 15.21
C GLN A 11 4.23 11.66 13.70
N SER A 12 4.61 12.70 12.94
CA SER A 12 4.46 12.73 11.48
C SER A 12 5.28 11.65 10.79
N PHE A 13 6.47 11.35 11.29
CA PHE A 13 7.29 10.23 10.81
C PHE A 13 6.56 8.89 10.97
N ALA A 14 6.04 8.59 12.16
CA ALA A 14 5.33 7.34 12.41
C ALA A 14 4.02 7.23 11.61
N ASN A 15 3.26 8.32 11.46
CA ASN A 15 2.12 8.39 10.55
C ASN A 15 2.54 8.05 9.11
N THR A 16 3.67 8.58 8.64
CA THR A 16 4.18 8.31 7.30
C THR A 16 4.63 6.85 7.13
N VAL A 17 5.28 6.26 8.14
CA VAL A 17 5.64 4.82 8.16
C VAL A 17 4.38 3.96 8.03
N PHE A 18 3.34 4.29 8.79
CA PHE A 18 2.10 3.55 8.79
C PHE A 18 1.37 3.67 7.45
N THR A 19 1.15 4.89 6.96
CA THR A 19 0.49 5.12 5.66
C THR A 19 1.26 4.48 4.50
N HIS A 20 2.60 4.52 4.54
CA HIS A 20 3.44 3.77 3.61
C HIS A 20 3.09 2.28 3.62
N LYS A 21 3.02 1.66 4.81
CA LYS A 21 2.69 0.23 4.92
C LYS A 21 1.27 -0.08 4.44
N VAL A 22 0.30 0.79 4.73
CA VAL A 22 -1.09 0.62 4.24
C VAL A 22 -1.11 0.59 2.70
N GLN A 23 -0.37 1.49 2.05
CA GLN A 23 -0.26 1.52 0.59
C GLN A 23 0.47 0.29 0.02
N GLU A 24 1.51 -0.21 0.70
CA GLU A 24 2.16 -1.48 0.29
C GLU A 24 1.19 -2.67 0.37
N VAL A 25 0.44 -2.80 1.48
CA VAL A 25 -0.56 -3.86 1.65
C VAL A 25 -1.66 -3.76 0.59
N ALA A 26 -2.12 -2.55 0.29
CA ALA A 26 -3.11 -2.32 -0.77
C ALA A 26 -2.59 -2.75 -2.15
N ALA A 27 -1.33 -2.41 -2.47
CA ALA A 27 -0.68 -2.82 -3.70
C ALA A 27 -0.57 -4.36 -3.82
N GLU A 28 -0.17 -5.03 -2.74
CA GLU A 28 -0.11 -6.49 -2.68
C GLU A 28 -1.48 -7.13 -2.88
N ASN A 29 -2.52 -6.65 -2.18
CA ASN A 29 -3.89 -7.17 -2.29
C ASN A 29 -4.40 -7.05 -3.74
N ALA A 30 -4.21 -5.89 -4.35
CA ALA A 30 -4.60 -5.64 -5.74
C ALA A 30 -3.79 -6.51 -6.71
N GLY A 31 -2.49 -6.71 -6.46
CA GLY A 31 -1.63 -7.58 -7.27
C GLY A 31 -2.03 -9.06 -7.21
N VAL A 32 -2.39 -9.56 -6.02
CA VAL A 32 -2.92 -10.92 -5.86
C VAL A 32 -4.24 -11.08 -6.61
N LEU A 33 -5.13 -10.08 -6.55
CA LEU A 33 -6.38 -10.10 -7.30
C LEU A 33 -6.13 -10.09 -8.82
N ALA A 34 -5.21 -9.26 -9.31
CA ALA A 34 -4.83 -9.22 -10.71
C ALA A 34 -4.29 -10.58 -11.19
N LEU A 35 -3.45 -11.23 -10.40
CA LEU A 35 -2.93 -12.57 -10.71
C LEU A 35 -4.06 -13.61 -10.77
N ARG A 36 -5.01 -13.59 -9.83
CA ARG A 36 -6.16 -14.50 -9.83
C ARG A 36 -7.01 -14.32 -11.08
N VAL A 37 -7.26 -13.08 -11.48
CA VAL A 37 -8.02 -12.76 -12.71
C VAL A 37 -7.28 -13.25 -13.95
N LYS A 38 -5.95 -13.08 -14.03
CA LYS A 38 -5.14 -13.64 -15.12
C LYS A 38 -5.22 -15.17 -15.20
N ILE A 39 -5.08 -15.86 -14.07
CA ILE A 39 -5.18 -17.33 -14.01
C ILE A 39 -6.57 -17.81 -14.43
N ALA A 40 -7.63 -17.11 -14.00
CA ALA A 40 -9.00 -17.40 -14.43
C ALA A 40 -9.17 -17.22 -15.94
N ASN A 41 -8.61 -16.14 -16.51
CA ASN A 41 -8.64 -15.91 -17.95
C ASN A 41 -7.95 -17.04 -18.72
N ILE A 42 -6.72 -17.38 -18.35
CA ILE A 42 -5.96 -18.48 -18.96
C ILE A 42 -6.75 -19.80 -18.89
N SER A 43 -7.40 -20.07 -17.75
CA SER A 43 -8.23 -21.27 -17.58
C SER A 43 -9.43 -21.28 -18.53
N ILE A 44 -10.16 -20.16 -18.66
CA ILE A 44 -11.32 -20.03 -19.54
C ILE A 44 -10.92 -20.22 -21.00
N VAL A 45 -9.86 -19.52 -21.45
CA VAL A 45 -9.33 -19.63 -22.83
C VAL A 45 -8.89 -21.05 -23.14
N SER A 46 -8.19 -21.69 -22.21
CA SER A 46 -7.74 -23.08 -22.37
C SER A 46 -8.92 -24.04 -22.52
N PHE A 47 -9.98 -23.82 -21.74
CA PHE A 47 -11.20 -24.64 -21.81
C PHE A 47 -12.00 -24.38 -23.08
N ALA A 48 -12.09 -23.13 -23.55
CA ALA A 48 -12.71 -22.77 -24.82
C ALA A 48 -11.99 -23.46 -26.00
N LEU A 49 -10.65 -23.43 -26.01
CA LEU A 49 -9.84 -24.10 -27.03
C LEU A 49 -10.03 -25.62 -26.99
N LEU A 50 -10.07 -26.23 -25.81
CA LEU A 50 -10.33 -27.67 -25.66
C LEU A 50 -11.70 -28.05 -26.25
N MET A 51 -12.75 -27.27 -25.98
CA MET A 51 -14.09 -27.50 -26.53
C MET A 51 -14.10 -27.39 -28.06
N LEU A 52 -13.37 -26.42 -28.62
CA LEU A 52 -13.22 -26.29 -30.07
C LEU A 52 -12.54 -27.52 -30.69
N ILE A 53 -11.47 -28.03 -30.07
CA ILE A 53 -10.78 -29.25 -30.54
C ILE A 53 -11.72 -30.46 -30.49
N LEU A 54 -12.48 -30.63 -29.41
CA LEU A 54 -13.45 -31.72 -29.25
C LEU A 54 -14.58 -31.66 -30.26
N GLN A 55 -15.05 -30.46 -30.61
CA GLN A 55 -16.04 -30.23 -31.67
C GLN A 55 -15.51 -30.66 -33.03
N VAL A 56 -14.26 -30.31 -33.37
CA VAL A 56 -13.62 -30.71 -34.63
C VAL A 56 -13.41 -32.23 -34.70
N ALA A 57 -13.03 -32.85 -33.58
CA ALA A 57 -12.85 -34.30 -33.50
C ALA A 57 -14.17 -35.08 -33.56
N ASN A 58 -15.28 -34.49 -33.10
CA ASN A 58 -16.60 -35.13 -33.02
C ASN A 58 -17.69 -34.23 -33.64
N PRO A 59 -17.67 -34.01 -34.97
CA PRO A 59 -18.54 -33.02 -35.61
C PRO A 59 -20.04 -33.35 -35.55
N SER A 60 -20.39 -34.62 -35.36
CA SER A 60 -21.79 -35.05 -35.18
C SER A 60 -22.37 -34.71 -33.80
N ASN A 61 -21.52 -34.45 -32.80
CA ASN A 61 -21.96 -34.12 -31.45
C ASN A 61 -22.03 -32.60 -31.24
N LEU A 62 -23.22 -32.03 -31.42
CA LEU A 62 -23.48 -30.60 -31.30
C LEU A 62 -23.30 -30.05 -29.87
N VAL A 63 -23.22 -30.90 -28.84
CA VAL A 63 -23.04 -30.47 -27.45
C VAL A 63 -21.76 -29.64 -27.30
N PHE A 64 -20.66 -30.05 -27.94
CA PHE A 64 -19.40 -29.31 -27.89
C PHE A 64 -19.50 -27.93 -28.56
N SER A 65 -20.31 -27.81 -29.62
CA SER A 65 -20.56 -26.52 -30.28
C SER A 65 -21.34 -25.55 -29.40
N TYR A 66 -22.38 -26.03 -28.71
CA TYR A 66 -23.18 -25.20 -27.81
C TYR A 66 -22.38 -24.78 -26.57
N LEU A 67 -21.64 -25.72 -25.95
CA LEU A 67 -20.77 -25.43 -24.81
C LEU A 67 -19.66 -24.46 -25.20
N GLY A 68 -18.96 -24.71 -26.31
CA GLY A 68 -17.90 -23.83 -26.82
C GLY A 68 -18.39 -22.41 -27.10
N SER A 69 -19.55 -22.27 -27.74
CA SER A 69 -20.16 -20.96 -28.01
C SER A 69 -20.56 -20.23 -26.73
N GLY A 70 -21.09 -20.96 -25.74
CA GLY A 70 -21.44 -20.40 -24.43
C GLY A 70 -20.22 -19.92 -23.65
N ILE A 71 -19.13 -20.69 -23.66
CA ILE A 71 -17.87 -20.30 -23.02
C ILE A 71 -17.28 -19.07 -23.71
N ALA A 72 -17.25 -19.04 -25.04
CA ALA A 72 -16.76 -17.89 -25.81
C ALA A 72 -17.58 -16.62 -25.53
N ALA A 73 -18.91 -16.72 -25.44
CA ALA A 73 -19.76 -15.59 -25.05
C ALA A 73 -19.44 -15.11 -23.63
N GLY A 74 -19.25 -16.05 -22.68
CA GLY A 74 -18.84 -15.73 -21.31
C GLY A 74 -17.45 -15.10 -21.22
N GLU A 75 -16.51 -15.55 -22.05
CA GLU A 75 -15.15 -15.00 -22.16
C GLU A 75 -15.17 -13.54 -22.59
N ILE A 76 -16.00 -13.19 -23.58
CA ILE A 76 -16.16 -11.79 -24.03
C ILE A 76 -16.66 -10.92 -22.87
N ILE A 77 -17.67 -11.37 -22.12
CA ILE A 77 -18.17 -10.64 -20.95
C ILE A 77 -17.05 -10.47 -19.90
N PHE A 78 -16.30 -11.54 -19.63
CA PHE A 78 -15.21 -11.50 -18.68
C PHE A 78 -14.08 -10.56 -19.12
N LEU A 79 -13.76 -10.53 -20.41
CA LEU A 79 -12.79 -9.59 -20.99
C LEU A 79 -13.24 -8.14 -20.82
N ILE A 80 -14.51 -7.84 -21.07
CA ILE A 80 -15.07 -6.49 -20.87
C ILE A 80 -14.92 -6.05 -19.40
N VAL A 81 -15.18 -6.95 -18.45
CA VAL A 81 -14.98 -6.68 -17.02
C VAL A 81 -13.51 -6.37 -16.72
N GLN A 82 -12.56 -7.13 -17.28
CA GLN A 82 -11.13 -6.88 -17.08
C GLN A 82 -10.67 -5.55 -17.66
N LEU A 83 -11.14 -5.19 -18.85
CA LEU A 83 -10.83 -3.91 -19.49
C LEU A 83 -11.40 -2.73 -18.68
N THR A 84 -12.52 -2.94 -18.00
CA THR A 84 -13.15 -1.93 -17.14
C THR A 84 -12.43 -1.80 -15.80
N PHE A 85 -12.05 -2.92 -15.17
CA PHE A 85 -11.41 -2.97 -13.86
C PHE A 85 -9.95 -3.42 -14.00
N ASN A 86 -9.06 -2.48 -14.31
CA ASN A 86 -7.63 -2.76 -14.44
C ASN A 86 -6.97 -2.90 -13.05
N PHE A 87 -7.02 -4.11 -12.49
CA PHE A 87 -6.44 -4.45 -11.19
C PHE A 87 -4.92 -4.23 -11.12
N GLU A 88 -4.21 -4.37 -12.24
CA GLU A 88 -2.76 -4.11 -12.30
C GLU A 88 -2.45 -2.63 -12.15
N GLN A 89 -3.23 -1.78 -12.82
CA GLN A 89 -3.08 -0.33 -12.70
C GLN A 89 -3.38 0.14 -11.28
N ILE A 90 -4.38 -0.45 -10.62
CA ILE A 90 -4.68 -0.18 -9.20
C ILE A 90 -3.49 -0.57 -8.32
N ALA A 91 -2.95 -1.78 -8.50
CA ALA A 91 -1.79 -2.25 -7.75
C ALA A 91 -0.58 -1.32 -7.95
N LEU A 92 -0.33 -0.90 -9.19
CA LEU A 92 0.76 0.03 -9.52
C LEU A 92 0.55 1.41 -8.91
N ALA A 93 -0.68 1.92 -8.89
CA ALA A 93 -1.01 3.20 -8.27
C ALA A 93 -0.71 3.19 -6.77
N HIS A 94 -1.14 2.16 -6.05
CA HIS A 94 -0.82 1.99 -4.62
C HIS A 94 0.69 1.85 -4.40
N LYS A 95 1.39 1.07 -5.24
CA LYS A 95 2.85 0.91 -5.17
C LYS A 95 3.58 2.24 -5.36
N ASN A 96 3.14 3.06 -6.32
CA ASN A 96 3.73 4.38 -6.56
C ASN A 96 3.52 5.32 -5.36
N SER A 97 2.34 5.31 -4.76
CA SER A 97 2.08 6.08 -3.53
C SER A 97 2.91 5.60 -2.35
N ALA A 98 3.07 4.28 -2.19
CA ALA A 98 3.95 3.70 -1.19
C ALA A 98 5.39 4.22 -1.32
N LEU A 99 5.95 4.22 -2.55
CA LEU A 99 7.29 4.75 -2.80
C LEU A 99 7.43 6.23 -2.45
N LYS A 100 6.41 7.05 -2.72
CA LYS A 100 6.41 8.47 -2.32
C LYS A 100 6.40 8.64 -0.81
N TYR A 101 5.58 7.87 -0.09
CA TYR A 101 5.60 7.88 1.38
C TYR A 101 6.92 7.35 1.96
N MET A 102 7.57 6.38 1.30
CA MET A 102 8.89 5.91 1.68
C MET A 102 9.93 7.04 1.62
N GLN A 103 9.94 7.81 0.53
CA GLN A 103 10.80 8.99 0.39
C GLN A 103 10.52 10.03 1.46
N LEU A 104 9.25 10.34 1.71
CA LEU A 104 8.84 11.30 2.73
C LEU A 104 9.25 10.86 4.15
N ARG A 105 9.10 9.56 4.46
CA ARG A 105 9.54 8.96 5.73
C ARG A 105 11.05 9.18 5.93
N ASP A 106 11.84 8.97 4.89
CA ASP A 106 13.29 9.12 4.97
C ASP A 106 13.69 10.59 5.16
N LYS A 107 12.95 11.54 4.56
CA LYS A 107 13.09 12.98 4.83
C LYS A 107 12.76 13.35 6.28
N TYR A 108 11.68 12.82 6.84
CA TYR A 108 11.35 13.00 8.26
C TYR A 108 12.45 12.46 9.17
N ARG A 109 13.02 11.29 8.85
CA ARG A 109 14.16 10.74 9.61
C ARG A 109 15.36 11.68 9.60
N GLY A 110 15.67 12.27 8.44
CA GLY A 110 16.72 13.30 8.34
C GLY A 110 16.45 14.52 9.24
N LEU A 111 15.21 15.01 9.25
CA LEU A 111 14.83 16.12 10.12
C LEU A 111 14.92 15.76 11.61
N ILE A 112 14.59 14.53 12.00
CA ILE A 112 14.77 14.03 13.39
C ILE A 112 16.25 14.12 13.79
N VAL A 113 17.15 13.66 12.92
CA VAL A 113 18.61 13.73 13.15
C VAL A 113 19.06 15.18 13.34
N ASP A 114 18.66 16.07 12.43
CA ASP A 114 19.06 17.49 12.46
C ASP A 114 18.60 18.19 13.77
N ILE A 115 17.40 17.84 14.26
CA ILE A 115 16.86 18.38 15.52
C ILE A 115 17.59 17.82 16.73
N MET A 116 17.83 16.50 16.78
CA MET A 116 18.51 15.83 17.90
C MET A 116 19.97 16.27 18.03
N ASN A 117 20.64 16.56 16.91
CA ASN A 117 22.00 17.08 16.91
C ASN A 117 22.10 18.60 17.12
N GLU A 118 20.97 19.30 17.27
CA GLU A 118 20.91 20.76 17.42
C GLU A 118 21.62 21.53 16.28
N GLN A 119 21.63 20.97 15.07
CA GLN A 119 22.36 21.52 13.91
C GLN A 119 21.65 22.66 13.20
N ILE A 120 20.36 22.86 13.48
CA ILE A 120 19.50 23.84 12.81
C ILE A 120 18.72 24.68 13.81
N SER A 121 18.46 25.94 13.44
CA SER A 121 17.69 26.87 14.28
C SER A 121 16.20 26.50 14.32
N GLN A 122 15.49 26.94 15.37
CA GLN A 122 14.05 26.67 15.54
C GLN A 122 13.19 27.13 14.35
N ASN A 123 13.55 28.25 13.72
CA ASN A 123 12.84 28.74 12.53
C ASN A 123 12.99 27.76 11.37
N ILE A 124 14.21 27.25 11.11
CA ILE A 124 14.47 26.28 10.04
C ILE A 124 13.75 24.95 10.33
N ILE A 125 13.68 24.53 11.60
CA ILE A 125 12.93 23.34 12.01
C ILE A 125 11.45 23.49 11.66
N ALA A 126 10.84 24.62 12.02
CA ALA A 126 9.43 24.89 11.74
C ALA A 126 9.13 24.92 10.23
N ASP A 127 9.99 25.57 9.44
CA ASP A 127 9.84 25.65 7.99
C ASP A 127 9.93 24.28 7.32
N ARG A 128 10.95 23.48 7.67
CA ARG A 128 11.09 22.12 7.14
C ARG A 128 9.92 21.23 7.53
N ARG A 129 9.50 21.27 8.79
CA ARG A 129 8.32 20.54 9.27
C ARG A 129 7.08 20.88 8.46
N ASN A 130 6.81 22.18 8.26
CA ASN A 130 5.66 22.64 7.49
C ASN A 130 5.74 22.19 6.02
N SER A 131 6.94 22.25 5.41
CA SER A 131 7.17 21.78 4.05
C SER A 131 6.93 20.27 3.91
N LEU A 132 7.39 19.44 4.86
CA LEU A 132 7.16 18.00 4.83
C LEU A 132 5.68 17.67 5.06
N GLN A 133 4.98 18.43 5.90
CA GLN A 133 3.54 18.28 6.09
C GLN A 133 2.75 18.63 4.81
N ALA A 134 3.16 19.67 4.08
CA ALA A 134 2.56 20.00 2.79
C ALA A 134 2.82 18.88 1.76
N GLU A 135 4.03 18.32 1.73
CA GLU A 135 4.35 17.17 0.87
C GLU A 135 3.51 15.94 1.24
N TYR A 136 3.31 15.66 2.53
CA TYR A 136 2.41 14.59 3.00
C TYR A 136 1.00 14.78 2.42
N GLN A 137 0.46 15.99 2.50
CA GLN A 137 -0.89 16.29 2.01
C GLN A 137 -0.98 16.07 0.49
N VAL A 138 0.00 16.55 -0.28
CA VAL A 138 0.03 16.35 -1.74
C VAL A 138 0.08 14.86 -2.10
N ILE A 139 0.89 14.06 -1.40
CA ILE A 139 0.93 12.61 -1.63
C ILE A 139 -0.42 11.99 -1.26
N SER A 140 -1.02 12.40 -0.15
CA SER A 140 -2.31 11.90 0.33
C SER A 140 -3.45 12.18 -0.64
N ASP A 141 -3.51 13.39 -1.20
CA ASP A 141 -4.56 13.81 -2.13
C ASP A 141 -4.47 13.06 -3.46
N LEU A 142 -3.27 12.65 -3.86
CA LEU A 142 -3.03 11.88 -5.08
C LEU A 142 -3.05 10.36 -4.86
N ALA A 143 -3.08 9.90 -3.62
CA ALA A 143 -3.04 8.48 -3.32
C ALA A 143 -4.42 7.83 -3.56
N PRO A 144 -4.45 6.61 -4.11
CA PRO A 144 -5.68 5.84 -4.19
C PRO A 144 -6.23 5.54 -2.77
N GLN A 145 -7.56 5.50 -2.67
CA GLN A 145 -8.24 5.21 -1.42
C GLN A 145 -7.94 3.79 -0.93
N THR A 146 -7.81 3.65 0.39
CA THR A 146 -7.50 2.38 1.07
C THR A 146 -8.64 2.01 2.02
N GLY A 147 -8.84 0.72 2.27
CA GLY A 147 -9.94 0.21 3.11
C GLY A 147 -9.52 -0.27 4.49
N THR A 148 -10.50 -0.58 5.33
CA THR A 148 -10.28 -1.06 6.71
C THR A 148 -9.43 -2.33 6.78
N LYS A 149 -9.52 -3.19 5.76
CA LYS A 149 -8.73 -4.42 5.65
C LYS A 149 -7.23 -4.11 5.52
N GLU A 150 -6.87 -3.16 4.65
CA GLU A 150 -5.48 -2.75 4.43
C GLU A 150 -4.89 -2.12 5.70
N TYR A 151 -5.68 -1.29 6.41
CA TYR A 151 -5.31 -0.71 7.69
C TYR A 151 -5.02 -1.78 8.76
N ALA A 152 -5.94 -2.72 8.95
CA ALA A 152 -5.79 -3.77 9.96
C ALA A 152 -4.57 -4.67 9.68
N GLU A 153 -4.35 -5.02 8.42
CA GLU A 153 -3.20 -5.82 8.01
C GLU A 153 -1.88 -5.05 8.15
N ALA A 154 -1.85 -3.75 7.85
CA ALA A 154 -0.68 -2.91 8.10
C ALA A 154 -0.34 -2.84 9.59
N GLN A 155 -1.34 -2.66 10.45
CA GLN A 155 -1.18 -2.64 11.90
C GLN A 155 -0.61 -3.97 12.43
N ARG A 156 -1.13 -5.09 11.92
CA ARG A 156 -0.64 -6.43 12.24
C ARG A 156 0.82 -6.62 11.83
N ARG A 157 1.18 -6.22 10.60
CA ARG A 157 2.54 -6.37 10.05
C ARG A 157 3.58 -5.47 10.72
N LEU A 158 3.17 -4.31 11.22
CA LEU A 158 4.04 -3.40 11.98
C LEU A 158 4.12 -3.76 13.46
N HIS A 159 3.43 -4.81 13.91
CA HIS A 159 3.29 -5.19 15.32
C HIS A 159 2.76 -4.05 16.22
N THR A 160 2.05 -3.09 15.63
CA THR A 160 1.39 -1.99 16.35
C THR A 160 0.00 -2.39 16.86
N ALA A 161 -0.39 -3.65 16.66
CA ALA A 161 -1.62 -4.23 17.21
C ALA A 161 -1.49 -4.64 18.69
N GLY A 162 -0.34 -4.40 19.33
CA GLY A 162 0.07 -5.13 20.54
C GLY A 162 0.47 -4.33 21.79
N ALA A 163 0.19 -3.01 21.89
CA ALA A 163 0.55 -2.26 23.10
C ALA A 163 -0.63 -1.72 23.91
N SER A 164 -1.79 -1.44 23.32
CA SER A 164 -3.06 -1.17 24.02
C SER A 164 -4.15 -0.98 22.97
N GLY A 165 -5.29 -1.66 23.13
CA GLY A 165 -6.47 -1.29 22.36
C GLY A 165 -6.81 0.17 22.65
N GLY A 166 -6.72 1.04 21.64
CA GLY A 166 -7.34 2.36 21.72
C GLY A 166 -6.45 3.61 21.62
N GLU A 167 -5.23 3.57 21.07
CA GLU A 167 -4.55 4.82 20.67
C GLU A 167 -4.83 5.13 19.19
N HIS A 168 -6.09 5.42 18.87
CA HIS A 168 -6.57 5.57 17.49
C HIS A 168 -6.02 6.80 16.73
N TYR A 169 -5.26 7.69 17.38
CA TYR A 169 -4.89 8.99 16.81
C TYR A 169 -3.46 9.47 17.10
N THR A 170 -2.72 8.83 18.01
CA THR A 170 -1.37 9.25 18.43
C THR A 170 -0.47 8.04 18.63
N TRP A 171 0.83 8.17 18.32
CA TRP A 171 1.82 7.11 18.55
C TRP A 171 2.53 7.36 19.88
N SER A 172 2.71 6.30 20.67
CA SER A 172 3.56 6.35 21.85
C SER A 172 5.05 6.42 21.47
N ASP A 173 5.90 6.97 22.35
CA ASP A 173 7.34 7.05 22.08
C ASP A 173 7.97 5.68 21.80
N ALA A 174 7.50 4.63 22.48
CA ALA A 174 7.96 3.26 22.27
C ALA A 174 7.59 2.73 20.88
N GLU A 175 6.40 3.04 20.38
CA GLU A 175 5.95 2.66 19.04
C GLU A 175 6.66 3.45 17.93
N ILE A 176 7.09 4.68 18.20
CA ILE A 176 7.92 5.42 17.24
C ILE A 176 9.35 4.87 17.25
N ASP A 177 9.88 4.56 18.44
CA ASP A 177 11.26 4.08 18.63
C ASP A 177 11.53 2.74 17.92
N GLN A 178 10.53 1.85 17.77
CA GLN A 178 10.67 0.61 16.99
C GLN A 178 10.96 0.86 15.50
N PHE A 179 10.53 2.01 14.94
CA PHE A 179 10.76 2.39 13.54
C PHE A 179 12.07 3.15 13.34
N LEU A 180 12.76 3.50 14.43
CA LEU A 180 13.98 4.28 14.44
C LEU A 180 15.21 3.42 14.84
N PRO A 181 16.39 3.73 14.27
CA PRO A 181 17.64 3.14 14.74
C PRO A 181 17.93 3.56 16.18
N GLN A 182 18.71 2.77 16.92
CA GLN A 182 18.96 2.97 18.36
C GLN A 182 19.33 4.41 18.69
N ASN A 183 20.25 5.05 17.97
CA ASN A 183 20.69 6.43 18.25
C ASN A 183 19.62 7.52 18.08
N LEU A 184 18.48 7.21 17.47
CA LEU A 184 17.36 8.14 17.30
C LEU A 184 16.17 7.82 18.22
N ARG A 185 16.33 6.86 19.12
CA ARG A 185 15.31 6.48 20.11
C ARG A 185 15.37 7.42 21.30
N LEU A 186 14.23 7.89 21.78
CA LEU A 186 14.20 8.69 23.00
C LEU A 186 14.54 7.86 24.25
N SER A 187 14.22 6.56 24.21
CA SER A 187 14.57 5.60 25.26
C SER A 187 16.07 5.37 25.46
N SER A 188 16.92 5.74 24.49
CA SER A 188 18.38 5.63 24.58
C SER A 188 19.10 6.94 24.90
N VAL A 189 18.38 8.07 24.94
CA VAL A 189 18.98 9.36 25.33
C VAL A 189 19.03 9.40 26.87
N PRO A 190 20.21 9.56 27.50
CA PRO A 190 20.28 9.74 28.94
C PRO A 190 19.47 10.98 29.33
N LYS A 191 18.55 10.83 30.30
CA LYS A 191 17.77 11.95 30.85
C LYS A 191 18.63 12.97 31.57
#